data_AF-A0A2K9ALB2-F1
#
_entry.id   AF-A0A2K9ALB2-F1
#
_cell.length_a   1.000
_cell.length_b   1.000
_cell.length_c   1.000
_cell.angle_alpha   90.00
_cell.angle_beta   90.00
_cell.angle_gamma   90.00
#
_symmetry.space_group_name_H-M   'P 1'
#
loop_
_entity.id
_entity.type
_entity.pdbx_description
1 polymer ?
#
loop_
_entity_poly.entity_id
_entity_poly.type
_entity_poly.pdbx_seq_one_letter_code
_entity_poly.pdbx_strand_id
1 'polypeptide(L)'
;MKRYFNIYLKVFFFMSVLFLMLSLIVVRRFDVTLPFARISYGIFVVSAFVSLTLWLFKLEKGNSIINVILGYFMLIPGILVIRNVYGNYLFRLSSLIYIIMIAIGIIYGIVLWIVSKKYKQQVDDLNKLIEKQNKS
;
A
#
# COMPACT_ATOMS: atom_id res chain seq x y z
N MET A 1 9.53 -6.74 -21.59
CA MET A 1 8.55 -6.02 -20.74
C MET A 1 9.16 -5.33 -19.51
N LYS A 2 9.92 -6.02 -18.64
CA LYS A 2 10.46 -5.42 -17.38
C LYS A 2 11.27 -4.11 -17.57
N ARG A 3 12.07 -4.00 -18.64
CA ARG A 3 12.88 -2.79 -18.92
C ARG A 3 12.01 -1.56 -19.24
N TYR A 4 11.01 -1.73 -20.12
CA TYR A 4 10.06 -0.66 -20.46
C TYR A 4 9.20 -0.26 -19.26
N PHE A 5 8.78 -1.23 -18.45
CA PHE A 5 8.05 -0.97 -17.21
C PHE A 5 8.87 -0.12 -16.22
N ASN A 6 10.15 -0.42 -16.03
CA ASN A 6 11.03 0.39 -15.17
C ASN A 6 11.26 1.80 -15.71
N ILE A 7 11.39 1.96 -17.04
CA ILE A 7 11.54 3.28 -17.66
C ILE A 7 10.25 4.09 -17.46
N TYR A 8 9.09 3.48 -17.73
CA TYR A 8 7.79 4.09 -17.50
C TYR A 8 7.62 4.54 -16.05
N LEU A 9 7.92 3.68 -15.08
CA LEU A 9 7.83 4.03 -13.65
C LEU A 9 8.72 5.20 -13.27
N LYS A 10 9.96 5.26 -13.79
CA LYS A 10 10.86 6.39 -13.55
C LYS A 10 10.29 7.69 -14.13
N VAL A 11 9.87 7.67 -15.40
CA VAL A 11 9.29 8.85 -16.07
C VAL A 11 8.01 9.30 -15.35
N PHE A 12 7.13 8.36 -15.01
CA PHE A 12 5.91 8.64 -14.26
C PHE A 12 6.22 9.30 -12.92
N PHE A 13 7.18 8.78 -12.16
CA PHE A 13 7.60 9.37 -10.88
C PHE A 13 8.08 10.82 -11.05
N PHE A 14 8.99 11.08 -12.01
CA PHE A 14 9.49 12.44 -12.25
C PHE A 14 8.36 13.40 -12.67
N MET A 15 7.45 12.95 -13.55
CA MET A 15 6.30 13.74 -13.97
C MET A 15 5.36 14.03 -12.78
N SER A 16 5.07 13.04 -11.93
CA SER A 16 4.24 13.24 -10.74
C SER A 16 4.84 14.24 -9.75
N VAL A 17 6.15 14.20 -9.52
CA VAL A 17 6.86 15.17 -8.66
C VAL A 17 6.80 16.57 -9.28
N LEU A 18 7.01 16.69 -10.58
CA LEU A 18 6.92 17.97 -11.30
C LEU A 18 5.51 18.55 -11.23
N PHE A 19 4.47 17.74 -11.45
CA PHE A 19 3.08 18.18 -11.32
C PHE A 19 2.72 18.59 -9.89
N LEU A 20 3.24 17.88 -8.88
CA LEU A 20 3.07 18.25 -7.49
C LEU A 20 3.69 19.63 -7.18
N MET A 21 4.92 19.88 -7.66
CA MET A 21 5.59 21.18 -7.54
C MET A 21 4.78 22.31 -8.20
N LEU A 22 4.35 22.12 -9.46
CA LEU A 22 3.51 23.09 -10.17
C LEU A 22 2.21 23.36 -9.43
N SER A 23 1.57 22.30 -8.92
CA SER A 23 0.32 22.41 -8.19
C SER A 23 0.48 23.20 -6.88
N LEU A 24 1.58 23.01 -6.15
CA LEU A 24 1.90 23.80 -4.96
C LEU A 24 2.14 25.28 -5.27
N ILE A 25 2.82 25.58 -6.39
CA ILE A 25 3.06 26.97 -6.84
C ILE A 25 1.72 27.65 -7.15
N VAL A 26 0.82 26.98 -7.86
CA VAL A 26 -0.50 27.52 -8.19
C VAL A 26 -1.33 27.79 -6.92
N VAL A 27 -1.35 26.84 -5.99
CA VAL A 27 -2.07 27.01 -4.71
C VAL A 27 -1.50 28.20 -3.93
N ARG A 28 -0.17 28.35 -3.84
CA ARG A 28 0.45 29.48 -3.13
C ARG A 28 0.25 30.83 -3.80
N ARG A 29 0.21 30.89 -5.14
CA ARG A 29 0.17 32.15 -5.88
C ARG A 29 -1.25 32.65 -6.11
N PHE A 30 -2.21 31.74 -6.30
CA PHE A 30 -3.58 32.09 -6.69
C PHE A 30 -4.61 31.83 -5.58
N ASP A 31 -4.21 31.27 -4.42
CA ASP A 31 -5.09 30.85 -3.32
C ASP A 31 -6.25 29.92 -3.73
N VAL A 32 -6.21 29.36 -4.94
CA VAL A 32 -7.19 28.41 -5.43
C VAL A 32 -6.83 27.02 -4.94
N THR A 33 -7.69 26.43 -4.10
CA THR A 33 -7.52 25.05 -3.64
C THR A 33 -7.92 24.06 -4.74
N LEU A 34 -6.94 23.58 -5.50
CA LEU A 34 -7.17 22.55 -6.52
C LEU A 34 -7.29 21.16 -5.87
N PRO A 35 -8.37 20.39 -6.13
CA PRO A 35 -8.49 19.01 -5.66
C PRO A 35 -7.31 18.13 -6.11
N PHE A 36 -6.78 18.38 -7.31
CA PHE A 36 -5.59 17.74 -7.84
C PHE A 36 -4.35 17.92 -6.96
N ALA A 37 -4.17 19.09 -6.33
CA ALA A 37 -3.06 19.37 -5.42
C ALA A 37 -3.12 18.46 -4.19
N ARG A 38 -4.32 18.35 -3.60
CA ARG A 38 -4.56 17.52 -2.41
C ARG A 38 -4.39 16.04 -2.71
N ILE A 39 -4.90 15.58 -3.85
CA ILE A 39 -4.73 14.18 -4.31
C ILE A 39 -3.25 13.88 -4.56
N SER A 40 -2.53 14.75 -5.26
CA SER A 40 -1.10 14.58 -5.55
C SER A 40 -0.26 14.52 -4.26
N TYR A 41 -0.53 15.43 -3.32
CA TYR A 41 0.10 15.41 -2.00
C TYR A 41 -0.22 14.12 -1.25
N GLY A 42 -1.48 13.68 -1.25
CA GLY A 42 -1.89 12.43 -0.63
C GLY A 42 -1.20 11.20 -1.22
N ILE A 43 -1.08 11.12 -2.56
CA ILE A 43 -0.33 10.04 -3.25
C ILE A 43 1.12 10.02 -2.75
N PHE A 44 1.77 11.18 -2.69
CA PHE A 44 3.16 11.28 -2.30
C PHE A 44 3.38 10.81 -0.84
N VAL A 45 2.54 11.31 0.08
CA VAL A 45 2.59 10.95 1.50
C VAL A 45 2.32 9.46 1.71
N VAL A 46 1.30 8.90 1.08
CA VAL A 46 0.98 7.46 1.16
C VAL A 46 2.13 6.62 0.61
N SER A 47 2.71 7.03 -0.52
CA SER A 47 3.85 6.32 -1.13
C SER A 47 5.07 6.33 -0.21
N ALA A 48 5.32 7.43 0.51
CA ALA A 48 6.37 7.51 1.51
C ALA A 48 6.14 6.53 2.68
N PHE A 49 4.92 6.47 3.23
CA PHE A 49 4.57 5.53 4.30
C PHE A 49 4.70 4.07 3.86
N VAL A 50 4.23 3.72 2.66
CA VAL A 50 4.37 2.37 2.10
C VAL A 50 5.85 2.02 1.90
N SER A 51 6.65 2.94 1.37
CA SER A 51 8.09 2.73 1.18
C SER A 51 8.82 2.51 2.51
N LEU A 52 8.53 3.33 3.52
CA LEU A 52 9.07 3.20 4.87
C LEU A 52 8.68 1.86 5.53
N THR A 53 7.42 1.46 5.37
CA THR A 53 6.93 0.17 5.88
C THR A 53 7.68 -1.00 5.26
N LEU A 54 7.84 -0.99 3.93
CA LEU A 54 8.57 -2.04 3.22
C LEU A 54 10.04 -2.07 3.62
N TRP A 55 10.65 -0.92 3.88
CA TRP A 55 12.01 -0.83 4.37
C TRP A 55 12.14 -1.41 5.79
N LEU A 56 11.20 -1.08 6.70
CA LEU A 56 11.13 -1.64 8.05
C LEU A 56 10.96 -3.16 8.04
N PHE A 57 10.13 -3.70 7.16
CA PHE A 57 9.97 -5.16 7.04
C PHE A 57 11.19 -5.88 6.46
N LYS A 58 12.02 -5.19 5.68
CA LYS A 58 13.25 -5.76 5.09
C LYS A 58 14.48 -5.61 5.97
N LEU A 59 14.38 -4.92 7.10
CA LEU A 59 15.49 -4.77 8.04
C LEU A 59 15.78 -6.11 8.72
N GLU A 60 16.88 -6.74 8.32
CA GLU A 60 17.42 -7.96 8.93
C GLU A 60 18.06 -7.69 10.30
N LYS A 61 18.43 -6.44 10.57
CA LYS A 61 19.01 -6.01 11.85
C LYS A 61 17.88 -5.55 12.80
N GLY A 62 17.77 -6.21 13.95
CA GLY A 62 16.78 -5.91 14.99
C GLY A 62 15.89 -7.11 15.33
N ASN A 63 15.08 -6.99 16.38
CA ASN A 63 14.07 -8.00 16.70
C ASN A 63 12.97 -7.95 15.64
N SER A 64 12.76 -9.05 14.91
CA SER A 64 11.77 -9.13 13.83
C SER A 64 10.37 -8.75 14.29
N ILE A 65 10.00 -9.05 15.54
CA ILE A 65 8.70 -8.69 16.11
C ILE A 65 8.55 -7.17 16.21
N ILE A 66 9.59 -6.47 16.64
CA ILE A 66 9.59 -5.01 16.78
C ILE A 66 9.50 -4.34 15.40
N ASN A 67 10.24 -4.85 14.42
CA ASN A 67 10.20 -4.34 13.04
C ASN A 67 8.80 -4.51 12.41
N VAL A 68 8.11 -5.62 12.71
CA VAL A 68 6.73 -5.86 12.28
C VAL A 68 5.77 -4.86 12.94
N ILE A 69 5.86 -4.66 14.26
CA ILE A 69 5.02 -3.71 14.99
C ILE A 69 5.21 -2.28 14.46
N LEU A 70 6.46 -1.85 14.27
CA LEU A 70 6.79 -0.53 13.73
C LEU A 70 6.29 -0.34 12.29
N GLY A 71 6.40 -1.38 11.45
CA GLY A 71 5.86 -1.34 10.09
C GLY A 71 4.33 -1.20 10.08
N TYR A 72 3.62 -1.94 10.93
CA TYR A 72 2.17 -1.76 11.07
C TYR A 72 1.80 -0.37 11.61
N PHE A 73 2.56 0.16 12.57
CA PHE A 73 2.36 1.51 13.10
C PHE A 73 2.50 2.58 12.01
N MET A 74 3.45 2.40 11.08
CA MET A 74 3.64 3.30 9.93
C MET A 74 2.53 3.17 8.86
N LEU A 75 1.83 2.04 8.77
CA LEU A 75 0.71 1.87 7.84
C LEU A 75 -0.56 2.62 8.27
N ILE A 76 -0.82 2.71 9.58
CA ILE A 76 -2.01 3.39 10.13
C ILE A 76 -2.18 4.82 9.62
N PRO A 77 -1.18 5.72 9.71
CA PRO A 77 -1.30 7.08 9.18
C PRO A 77 -1.50 7.09 7.65
N GLY A 78 -0.90 6.14 6.92
CA GLY A 78 -1.15 5.95 5.49
C GLY A 78 -2.63 5.72 5.18
N ILE A 79 -3.30 4.84 5.93
CA ILE A 79 -4.74 4.55 5.78
C ILE A 79 -5.59 5.80 6.07
N LEU A 80 -5.23 6.57 7.09
CA LEU A 80 -5.95 7.81 7.43
C LEU A 80 -5.81 8.87 6.34
N VAL A 81 -4.61 9.03 5.77
CA VAL A 81 -4.38 9.93 4.64
C VAL A 81 -5.17 9.48 3.41
N ILE A 82 -5.20 8.17 3.13
CA ILE A 82 -6.04 7.62 2.05
C ILE A 82 -7.50 7.96 2.30
N ARG A 83 -8.02 7.71 3.51
CA ARG A 83 -9.42 7.97 3.84
C ARG A 83 -9.77 9.45 3.71
N ASN A 84 -8.92 10.36 4.16
CA ASN A 84 -9.22 11.79 4.12
C ASN A 84 -9.11 12.36 2.69
N VAL A 85 -8.07 11.96 1.95
CA VAL A 85 -7.80 12.50 0.61
C VAL A 85 -8.66 11.80 -0.45
N TYR A 86 -8.75 10.49 -0.43
CA TYR A 86 -9.49 9.75 -1.44
C TYR A 86 -10.97 9.68 -1.09
N GLY A 87 -11.31 9.43 0.18
CA GLY A 87 -12.69 9.38 0.71
C GLY A 87 -13.51 10.61 0.32
N ASN A 88 -12.97 11.80 0.52
CA ASN A 88 -13.71 13.05 0.28
C ASN A 88 -13.63 13.52 -1.17
N TYR A 89 -12.51 13.31 -1.87
CA TYR A 89 -12.26 13.92 -3.18
C TYR A 89 -12.44 12.96 -4.36
N LEU A 90 -12.11 11.67 -4.21
CA LEU A 90 -12.26 10.68 -5.27
C LEU A 90 -13.65 10.02 -5.27
N PHE A 91 -14.18 9.66 -4.08
CA PHE A 91 -15.45 8.94 -4.00
C PHE A 91 -16.70 9.82 -4.16
N ARG A 92 -16.57 11.14 -4.02
CA ARG A 92 -17.70 12.07 -4.23
C ARG A 92 -17.94 12.39 -5.71
N LEU A 93 -16.93 12.23 -6.57
CA LEU A 93 -16.95 12.64 -7.97
C LEU A 93 -17.16 11.49 -8.97
N SER A 94 -16.92 10.23 -8.60
CA SER A 94 -17.06 9.11 -9.53
C SER A 94 -17.60 7.84 -8.85
N SER A 95 -18.87 7.51 -9.15
CA SER A 95 -19.54 6.28 -8.73
C SER A 95 -18.84 5.01 -9.25
N LEU A 96 -18.13 5.12 -10.38
CA LEU A 96 -17.42 4.03 -11.05
C LEU A 96 -16.30 3.43 -10.18
N ILE A 97 -15.69 4.25 -9.31
CA ILE A 97 -14.61 3.83 -8.40
C ILE A 97 -15.13 2.84 -7.35
N TYR A 98 -16.38 2.97 -6.90
CA TYR A 98 -16.97 2.03 -5.94
C TYR A 98 -17.07 0.61 -6.51
N ILE A 99 -17.46 0.49 -7.77
CA ILE A 99 -17.56 -0.80 -8.46
C ILE A 99 -16.19 -1.45 -8.57
N ILE A 100 -15.17 -0.67 -8.93
CA ILE A 100 -13.77 -1.14 -9.02
C ILE A 100 -13.25 -1.57 -7.64
N MET A 101 -13.56 -0.82 -6.57
CA MET A 101 -13.17 -1.19 -5.21
C MET A 101 -13.78 -2.52 -4.75
N ILE A 102 -15.06 -2.76 -5.07
CA ILE A 102 -15.71 -4.04 -4.75
C ILE A 102 -15.00 -5.19 -5.48
N ALA A 103 -14.69 -5.01 -6.77
CA ALA A 103 -13.97 -6.01 -7.54
C ALA A 103 -12.58 -6.30 -6.94
N ILE A 104 -11.83 -5.27 -6.55
CA ILE A 104 -10.52 -5.43 -5.88
C ILE A 104 -10.68 -6.16 -4.54
N GLY A 105 -11.70 -5.82 -3.75
CA GLY A 105 -12.00 -6.47 -2.47
C GLY A 105 -12.29 -7.97 -2.62
N ILE A 106 -13.07 -8.33 -3.65
CA ILE A 106 -13.36 -9.75 -3.96
C ILE A 106 -12.07 -10.50 -4.34
N ILE A 107 -11.24 -9.92 -5.23
CA ILE A 107 -9.97 -10.53 -5.63
C ILE A 107 -9.06 -10.74 -4.40
N TYR A 108 -8.94 -9.72 -3.56
CA TYR A 108 -8.15 -9.80 -2.34
C TYR A 108 -8.65 -10.88 -1.39
N GLY A 109 -9.97 -10.97 -1.19
CA GLY A 109 -10.59 -12.02 -0.37
C GLY A 109 -10.30 -13.43 -0.88
N ILE A 110 -10.37 -13.65 -2.20
CA ILE A 110 -10.05 -14.94 -2.84
C ILE A 110 -8.58 -15.30 -2.60
N VAL A 111 -7.65 -14.36 -2.83
CA VAL A 111 -6.22 -14.59 -2.60
C VAL A 111 -5.96 -14.96 -1.14
N LEU A 112 -6.57 -14.25 -0.20
CA LEU A 112 -6.36 -14.47 1.23
C LEU A 112 -6.93 -15.83 1.68
N TRP A 113 -8.05 -16.25 1.11
CA TRP A 113 -8.62 -17.58 1.33
C TRP A 113 -7.69 -18.71 0.85
N ILE A 114 -7.11 -18.57 -0.35
CA ILE A 114 -6.16 -19.55 -0.90
C ILE A 114 -4.91 -19.65 -0.03
N VAL A 115 -4.34 -18.51 0.37
CA VAL A 115 -3.14 -18.46 1.22
C VAL A 115 -3.42 -19.07 2.60
N SER A 116 -4.56 -18.76 3.21
CA SER A 116 -4.98 -19.32 4.51
C SER A 116 -5.13 -20.84 4.44
N LYS A 117 -5.70 -21.37 3.36
CA LYS A 117 -5.83 -22.82 3.15
C LYS A 117 -4.46 -23.51 3.05
N LYS A 118 -3.54 -22.92 2.27
CA LYS A 118 -2.18 -23.45 2.12
C LYS A 118 -1.40 -23.41 3.43
N TYR A 119 -1.55 -22.34 4.20
CA TYR A 119 -0.91 -22.19 5.50
C TYR A 119 -1.38 -23.25 6.51
N LYS A 120 -2.70 -23.50 6.59
CA LYS A 120 -3.25 -24.56 7.45
C LYS A 120 -2.70 -25.94 7.10
N GLN A 121 -2.62 -26.26 5.81
CA GLN A 121 -2.04 -27.54 5.37
C GLN A 121 -0.57 -27.68 5.78
N GLN A 122 0.23 -26.63 5.63
CA GLN A 122 1.63 -26.65 6.05
C GLN A 122 1.79 -26.83 7.56
N VAL A 123 0.93 -26.22 8.36
CA VAL A 123 0.94 -26.39 9.83
C VAL A 123 0.55 -27.81 10.23
N ASP A 124 -0.48 -28.38 9.61
CA ASP A 124 -0.90 -29.76 9.89
C ASP A 124 0.16 -30.80 9.48
N ASP A 125 0.80 -30.62 8.33
CA ASP A 125 1.89 -31.50 7.88
C ASP A 125 3.11 -31.39 8.81
N LEU A 126 3.44 -30.19 9.28
CA LEU A 126 4.53 -29.99 10.24
C LEU A 126 4.24 -30.67 11.59
N ASN A 127 3.02 -30.51 12.11
CA ASN A 127 2.60 -31.16 13.36
C ASN A 127 2.64 -32.69 13.27
N LYS A 128 2.21 -33.26 12.14
CA LYS A 128 2.31 -34.71 11.90
C LYS A 128 3.74 -35.21 11.86
N LEU A 129 4.67 -34.44 11.28
CA LEU A 129 6.09 -34.79 11.25
C LEU A 129 6.70 -34.76 12.66
N ILE A 130 6.34 -33.78 13.49
CA ILE A 130 6.80 -33.68 14.89
C ILE A 130 6.25 -34.84 15.73
N GLU A 131 4.96 -35.19 15.61
CA GLU A 131 4.39 -36.33 16.32
C GLU A 131 5.01 -37.66 15.92
N LYS A 132 5.38 -37.81 14.65
CA LYS A 132 6.07 -39.02 14.14
C LYS A 132 7.49 -39.12 14.68
N GLN A 133 8.16 -37.99 14.93
CA GLN A 133 9.51 -37.95 15.49
C GLN A 133 9.52 -38.18 17.01
N ASN A 134 8.50 -37.72 17.74
CA ASN A 134 8.36 -37.95 19.20
C ASN A 134 7.88 -39.37 19.57
N LYS A 135 7.35 -40.15 18.63
CA LYS A 135 6.91 -41.54 18.82
C LYS A 135 7.95 -42.59 18.38
N SER A 136 9.11 -42.16 17.90
CA SER A 136 10.28 -43.00 17.63
C SER A 136 11.30 -42.87 18.76
#